data_AF-A0A6N9P0D7-F1
#
_entry.id   AF-A0A6N9P0D7-F1
#
_cell.length_a   1.000
_cell.length_b   1.000
_cell.length_c   1.000
_cell.angle_alpha   90.00
_cell.angle_beta   90.00
_cell.angle_gamma   90.00
#
_symmetry.space_group_name_H-M   'P 1'
#
loop_
_entity.id
_entity.type
_entity.pdbx_description
1 polymer ?
#
loop_
_entity_poly.entity_id
_entity_poly.type
_entity_poly.pdbx_seq_one_letter_code
_entity_poly.pdbx_strand_id
1 'polypeptide(L)'
;MANTLTEMVKDLRGLLDEKDRLEAEAKKNKAAIEAKKQEIAQQMIDEDTPRISCGGYVYGLQAKTAYNKIADETLEAAGIDYLETLREEGFGHLIKETVNARTLQGAMAAFVDEHGELTDGLLTIIKPFDYNDVYSRKETRKKK
;
A
#
# COMPACT_ATOMS: atom_id res chain seq x y z
N MET A 1 19.11 -4.53 -33.37
CA MET A 1 18.94 -6.00 -33.25
C MET A 1 17.79 -6.24 -32.29
N ALA A 2 16.90 -7.19 -32.57
CA ALA A 2 15.81 -7.51 -31.66
C ALA A 2 16.37 -8.28 -30.45
N ASN A 3 15.97 -7.90 -29.23
CA ASN A 3 16.33 -8.66 -28.03
C ASN A 3 15.77 -10.08 -28.13
N THR A 4 16.56 -11.07 -27.76
CA THR A 4 16.12 -12.45 -27.60
C THR A 4 15.17 -12.58 -26.40
N LEU A 5 14.33 -13.61 -26.39
CA LEU A 5 13.42 -13.89 -25.26
C LEU A 5 14.16 -13.96 -23.91
N THR A 6 15.34 -14.58 -23.92
CA THR A 6 16.18 -14.71 -22.71
C THR A 6 16.69 -13.35 -22.23
N GLU A 7 17.02 -12.43 -23.13
CA GLU A 7 17.40 -11.05 -22.78
C GLU A 7 16.20 -10.30 -22.20
N MET A 8 15.01 -10.40 -22.83
CA MET A 8 13.79 -9.77 -22.31
C MET A 8 13.43 -10.26 -20.90
N VAL A 9 13.58 -11.55 -20.61
CA VAL A 9 13.32 -12.11 -19.27
C VAL A 9 14.36 -11.64 -18.24
N LYS A 10 15.62 -11.48 -18.64
CA LYS A 10 16.66 -10.88 -17.77
C LYS A 10 16.37 -9.41 -17.50
N ASP A 11 15.96 -8.65 -18.51
CA ASP A 11 15.57 -7.25 -18.38
C ASP A 11 14.37 -7.11 -17.42
N LEU A 12 13.34 -7.97 -17.58
CA LEU A 12 12.21 -8.03 -16.66
C LEU A 12 12.65 -8.30 -15.22
N ARG A 13 13.58 -9.24 -14.99
CA ARG A 13 14.12 -9.51 -13.65
C ARG A 13 14.81 -8.27 -13.09
N GLY A 14 15.63 -7.58 -13.89
CA GLY A 14 16.28 -6.34 -13.50
C GLY A 14 15.29 -5.25 -13.09
N LEU A 15 14.19 -5.08 -13.83
CA LEU A 15 13.13 -4.13 -13.50
C LEU A 15 12.42 -4.47 -12.18
N LEU A 16 12.14 -5.75 -11.93
CA LEU A 16 11.51 -6.19 -10.69
C LEU A 16 12.43 -5.95 -9.48
N ASP A 17 13.71 -6.29 -9.60
CA ASP A 17 14.69 -6.09 -8.54
C ASP A 17 14.93 -4.60 -8.26
N GLU A 18 14.95 -3.75 -9.31
CA GLU A 18 15.08 -2.30 -9.17
C GLU A 18 13.85 -1.67 -8.48
N LYS A 19 12.64 -2.13 -8.83
CA LYS A 19 11.41 -1.69 -8.17
C LYS A 19 11.47 -1.99 -6.66
N ASP A 20 11.86 -3.20 -6.29
CA ASP A 20 11.99 -3.58 -4.87
C ASP A 20 13.06 -2.73 -4.15
N ARG A 21 14.17 -2.40 -4.83
CA ARG A 21 15.21 -1.49 -4.30
C ARG A 21 14.67 -0.09 -4.06
N LEU A 22 13.96 0.48 -5.04
CA LEU A 22 13.39 1.82 -4.96
C LEU A 22 12.33 1.93 -3.86
N GLU A 23 11.48 0.92 -3.68
CA GLU A 23 10.50 0.86 -2.58
C GLU A 23 11.20 0.87 -1.20
N ALA A 24 12.28 0.11 -1.06
CA ALA A 24 13.07 0.06 0.17
C ALA A 24 13.77 1.41 0.46
N GLU A 25 14.35 2.04 -0.57
CA GLU A 25 15.02 3.33 -0.46
C GLU A 25 14.03 4.46 -0.13
N ALA A 26 12.87 4.49 -0.80
CA ALA A 26 11.82 5.45 -0.50
C ALA A 26 11.33 5.34 0.95
N LYS A 27 11.17 4.11 1.47
CA LYS A 27 10.81 3.87 2.87
C LYS A 27 11.88 4.40 3.84
N LYS A 28 13.16 4.13 3.57
CA LYS A 28 14.29 4.64 4.38
C LYS A 28 14.35 6.16 4.36
N ASN A 29 14.24 6.77 3.18
CA ASN A 29 14.27 8.21 3.01
C ASN A 29 13.11 8.91 3.75
N LYS A 30 11.89 8.35 3.66
CA LYS A 30 10.74 8.86 4.41
C LYS A 30 11.00 8.87 5.92
N ALA A 31 11.58 7.80 6.46
CA ALA A 31 11.94 7.74 7.88
C ALA A 31 13.02 8.78 8.26
N ALA A 32 14.04 8.95 7.42
CA ALA A 32 15.09 9.94 7.64
C ALA A 32 14.57 11.39 7.59
N ILE A 33 13.63 11.69 6.69
CA ILE A 33 12.96 12.99 6.61
C ILE A 33 12.21 13.29 7.91
N GLU A 34 11.40 12.36 8.40
CA GLU A 34 10.63 12.59 9.63
C GLU A 34 11.54 12.72 10.87
N ALA A 35 12.60 11.92 10.97
CA ALA A 35 13.61 12.06 12.02
C ALA A 35 14.30 13.43 11.98
N LYS A 36 14.68 13.90 10.78
CA LYS A 36 15.31 15.21 10.62
C LYS A 36 14.36 16.37 10.93
N LYS A 37 13.06 16.25 10.59
CA LYS A 37 12.04 17.22 10.99
C LYS A 37 11.91 17.32 12.52
N GLN A 38 11.95 16.19 13.23
CA GLN A 38 11.91 16.17 14.69
C GLN A 38 13.14 16.84 15.31
N GLU A 39 14.34 16.52 14.80
CA GLU A 39 15.59 17.15 15.22
C GLU A 39 15.57 18.67 15.01
N ILE A 40 15.13 19.12 13.82
CA ILE A 40 14.99 20.55 13.51
C ILE A 40 13.94 21.19 14.43
N ALA A 41 12.79 20.56 14.64
CA ALA A 41 11.75 21.09 15.52
C ALA A 41 12.26 21.28 16.96
N GLN A 42 13.04 20.31 17.48
CA GLN A 42 13.66 20.43 18.79
C GLN A 42 14.67 21.58 18.84
N GLN A 43 15.55 21.69 17.84
CA GLN A 43 16.52 22.79 17.76
C GLN A 43 15.83 24.17 17.69
N MET A 44 14.73 24.28 16.93
CA MET A 44 13.94 25.52 16.83
C MET A 44 13.31 25.91 18.17
N ILE A 45 12.94 24.93 19.02
CA ILE A 45 12.45 25.18 20.38
C ILE A 45 13.61 25.66 21.27
N ASP A 46 14.76 24.98 21.22
CA ASP A 46 15.91 25.28 22.06
C ASP A 46 16.52 26.67 21.75
N GLU A 47 16.49 27.09 20.47
CA GLU A 47 16.98 28.39 20.00
C GLU A 47 15.90 29.50 19.99
N ASP A 48 14.68 29.22 20.46
CA ASP A 48 13.52 30.12 20.39
C ASP A 48 13.34 30.74 18.98
N THR A 49 13.56 29.92 17.95
CA THR A 49 13.52 30.33 16.54
C THR A 49 12.35 29.63 15.85
N PRO A 50 11.13 30.18 15.91
CA PRO A 50 9.93 29.52 15.39
C PRO A 50 9.87 29.46 13.87
N ARG A 51 10.78 30.14 13.15
CA ARG A 51 10.83 30.17 11.68
C ARG A 51 12.24 30.47 11.17
N ILE A 52 12.62 29.80 10.08
CA ILE A 52 13.88 30.03 9.34
C ILE A 52 13.63 30.01 7.82
N SER A 53 14.42 30.77 7.07
CA SER A 53 14.44 30.74 5.60
C SER A 53 15.77 30.17 5.12
N CYS A 54 15.75 29.16 4.25
CA CYS A 54 16.96 28.55 3.70
C CYS A 54 16.69 28.00 2.29
N GLY A 55 17.59 28.26 1.33
CA GLY A 55 17.51 27.73 -0.03
C GLY A 55 16.27 28.15 -0.82
N GLY A 56 15.67 29.31 -0.52
CA GLY A 56 14.43 29.78 -1.15
C GLY A 56 13.14 29.23 -0.52
N TYR A 57 13.25 28.46 0.58
CA TYR A 57 12.12 27.91 1.33
C TYR A 57 12.05 28.49 2.74
N VAL A 58 10.86 28.42 3.32
CA VAL A 58 10.59 28.78 4.71
C VAL A 58 10.23 27.52 5.48
N TYR A 59 10.81 27.36 6.67
CA TYR A 59 10.51 26.30 7.61
C TYR A 59 10.02 26.93 8.91
N GLY A 60 8.89 26.46 9.43
CA GLY A 60 8.26 27.00 10.64
C GLY A 60 7.88 25.88 11.59
N LEU A 61 7.99 26.14 12.89
CA LEU A 61 7.49 25.24 13.92
C LEU A 61 5.96 25.28 13.91
N GLN A 62 5.32 24.11 13.90
CA GLN A 62 3.88 23.99 13.92
C GLN A 62 3.45 23.00 14.99
N ALA A 63 2.63 23.47 15.94
CA ALA A 63 1.93 22.58 16.87
C ALA A 63 0.89 21.77 16.10
N LYS A 64 0.96 20.43 16.22
CA LYS A 64 -0.01 19.50 15.63
C LYS A 64 -0.38 18.44 16.65
N THR A 65 -1.66 18.11 16.71
CA THR A 65 -2.15 16.91 17.39
C THR A 65 -2.39 15.85 16.33
N ALA A 66 -1.77 14.68 16.52
CA ALA A 66 -2.04 13.50 15.70
C ALA A 66 -3.05 12.61 16.41
N TYR A 67 -4.02 12.10 15.65
CA TYR A 67 -5.02 11.13 16.13
C TYR A 67 -4.68 9.79 15.49
N ASN A 68 -4.31 8.82 16.30
CA ASN A 68 -4.00 7.46 15.85
C ASN A 68 -5.03 6.50 16.43
N LYS A 69 -5.35 5.44 15.68
CA LYS A 69 -6.16 4.34 16.19
C LYS A 69 -5.46 3.71 17.40
N ILE A 70 -6.23 3.45 18.46
CA ILE A 70 -5.77 2.64 19.59
C ILE A 70 -5.48 1.21 19.10
N ALA A 71 -4.51 0.55 19.72
CA ALA A 71 -4.14 -0.83 19.37
C ALA A 71 -5.36 -1.77 19.46
N ASP A 72 -5.44 -2.72 18.53
CA ASP A 72 -6.58 -3.64 18.41
C ASP A 72 -6.78 -4.48 19.67
N GLU A 73 -5.70 -4.91 20.30
CA GLU A 73 -5.73 -5.72 21.53
C GLU A 73 -6.36 -4.95 22.71
N THR A 74 -6.13 -3.63 22.78
CA THR A 74 -6.72 -2.77 23.81
C THR A 74 -8.21 -2.57 23.57
N LEU A 75 -8.62 -2.41 22.31
CA LEU A 75 -10.03 -2.27 21.95
C LEU A 75 -10.79 -3.58 22.22
N GLU A 76 -10.21 -4.72 21.85
CA GLU A 76 -10.77 -6.05 22.10
C GLU A 76 -10.91 -6.34 23.59
N ALA A 77 -9.88 -6.05 24.40
CA ALA A 77 -9.93 -6.21 25.86
C ALA A 77 -11.01 -5.32 26.52
N ALA A 78 -11.33 -4.17 25.91
CA ALA A 78 -12.39 -3.28 26.35
C ALA A 78 -13.77 -3.63 25.75
N GLY A 79 -13.85 -4.63 24.86
CA GLY A 79 -15.08 -5.00 24.16
C GLY A 79 -15.58 -3.93 23.18
N ILE A 80 -14.69 -3.10 22.64
CA ILE A 80 -15.01 -1.99 21.74
C ILE A 80 -14.83 -2.44 20.28
N ASP A 81 -15.90 -2.39 19.49
CA ASP A 81 -15.82 -2.54 18.04
C ASP A 81 -15.45 -1.20 17.39
N TYR A 82 -14.25 -1.14 16.81
CA TYR A 82 -13.72 0.07 16.17
C TYR A 82 -14.61 0.59 15.04
N LEU A 83 -15.11 -0.28 14.17
CA LEU A 83 -15.87 0.15 12.99
C LEU A 83 -17.29 0.53 13.37
N GLU A 84 -17.95 -0.23 14.24
CA GLU A 84 -19.28 0.14 14.74
C GLU A 84 -19.24 1.45 15.54
N THR A 85 -18.25 1.63 16.43
CA THR A 85 -18.08 2.89 17.17
C THR A 85 -17.94 4.07 16.20
N LEU A 86 -17.15 3.94 15.12
CA LEU A 86 -17.05 4.98 14.10
C LEU A 86 -18.38 5.24 13.40
N ARG A 87 -19.21 4.23 13.14
CA ARG A 87 -20.54 4.40 12.54
C ARG A 87 -21.48 5.13 13.50
N GLU A 88 -21.51 4.72 14.76
CA GLU A 88 -22.36 5.31 15.82
C GLU A 88 -22.02 6.79 16.07
N GLU A 89 -20.73 7.14 16.06
CA GLU A 89 -20.24 8.52 16.23
C GLU A 89 -20.34 9.37 14.95
N GLY A 90 -20.98 8.87 13.88
CA GLY A 90 -21.21 9.62 12.63
C GLY A 90 -20.02 9.65 11.66
N PHE A 91 -18.95 8.94 11.97
CA PHE A 91 -17.77 8.77 11.11
C PHE A 91 -17.86 7.59 10.15
N GLY A 92 -19.03 6.96 10.02
CA GLY A 92 -19.25 5.84 9.10
C GLY A 92 -18.87 6.14 7.65
N HIS A 93 -18.96 7.41 7.21
CA HIS A 93 -18.55 7.86 5.89
C HIS A 93 -17.04 7.74 5.61
N LEU A 94 -16.20 7.58 6.64
CA LEU A 94 -14.77 7.30 6.50
C LEU A 94 -14.50 5.83 6.15
N ILE A 95 -15.45 4.94 6.48
CA ILE A 95 -15.34 3.51 6.23
C ILE A 95 -15.60 3.25 4.75
N LYS A 96 -14.64 2.61 4.09
CA LYS A 96 -14.76 2.22 2.68
C LYS A 96 -15.01 0.73 2.59
N GLU A 97 -16.22 0.36 2.19
CA GLU A 97 -16.55 -1.01 1.81
C GLU A 97 -16.05 -1.23 0.39
N THR A 98 -15.10 -2.16 0.24
CA THR A 98 -14.43 -2.40 -1.04
C THR A 98 -14.34 -3.88 -1.32
N VAL A 99 -14.44 -4.23 -2.60
CA VAL A 99 -14.13 -5.57 -3.09
C VAL A 99 -12.70 -5.55 -3.61
N ASN A 100 -11.83 -6.40 -3.06
CA ASN A 100 -10.46 -6.52 -3.56
C ASN A 100 -10.46 -7.14 -4.96
N ALA A 101 -9.94 -6.42 -5.95
CA ALA A 101 -9.96 -6.85 -7.35
C ALA A 101 -9.25 -8.20 -7.58
N ARG A 102 -8.18 -8.50 -6.84
CA ARG A 102 -7.46 -9.78 -6.97
C ARG A 102 -8.29 -10.94 -6.42
N THR A 103 -8.89 -10.75 -5.25
CA THR A 103 -9.79 -11.76 -4.67
C THR A 103 -11.03 -11.96 -5.53
N LEU A 104 -11.60 -10.88 -6.08
CA LEU A 104 -12.73 -10.96 -7.00
C LEU A 104 -12.37 -11.75 -8.25
N GLN A 105 -11.24 -11.44 -8.90
CA GLN A 105 -10.77 -12.17 -10.08
C GLN A 105 -10.64 -13.68 -9.80
N GLY A 106 -10.02 -14.05 -8.68
CA GLY A 106 -9.88 -15.44 -8.27
C GLY A 106 -11.22 -16.12 -7.98
N ALA A 107 -12.14 -15.42 -7.32
CA ALA A 107 -13.48 -15.93 -7.03
C ALA A 107 -14.30 -16.15 -8.32
N MET A 108 -14.22 -15.23 -9.29
CA MET A 108 -14.88 -15.38 -10.59
C MET A 108 -14.29 -16.54 -11.39
N ALA A 109 -12.96 -16.71 -11.38
CA ALA A 109 -12.32 -17.83 -12.04
C ALA A 109 -12.77 -19.17 -11.42
N ALA A 110 -12.80 -19.28 -10.09
CA ALA A 110 -13.28 -20.49 -9.40
C ALA A 110 -14.77 -20.76 -9.70
N PHE A 111 -15.59 -19.72 -9.72
CA PHE A 111 -17.02 -19.82 -10.09
C PHE A 111 -17.18 -20.37 -11.51
N VAL A 112 -16.43 -19.87 -12.48
CA VAL A 112 -16.46 -20.35 -13.87
C VAL A 112 -15.93 -21.78 -13.98
N ASP A 113 -14.90 -22.16 -13.24
CA ASP A 113 -14.39 -23.54 -13.22
C ASP A 113 -15.44 -24.54 -12.71
N GLU A 114 -16.26 -24.14 -11.72
CA GLU A 114 -17.31 -24.98 -11.13
C GLU A 114 -18.61 -24.98 -11.95
N HIS A 115 -19.00 -23.83 -12.51
CA HIS A 115 -20.31 -23.63 -13.14
C HIS A 115 -20.26 -23.47 -14.67
N GLY A 116 -19.07 -23.40 -15.27
CA GLY A 116 -18.83 -23.28 -16.71
C GLY A 116 -18.82 -21.84 -17.22
N GLU A 117 -19.66 -20.95 -16.69
CA GLU A 117 -19.74 -19.55 -17.10
C GLU A 117 -20.23 -18.63 -15.97
N LEU A 118 -20.01 -17.32 -16.14
CA LEU A 118 -20.60 -16.32 -15.25
C LEU A 118 -22.10 -16.17 -15.56
N THR A 119 -22.90 -15.93 -14.52
CA THR A 119 -24.32 -15.63 -14.69
C THR A 119 -24.53 -14.26 -15.35
N ASP A 120 -25.69 -14.06 -15.99
CA ASP A 120 -26.08 -12.78 -16.59
C ASP A 120 -25.96 -11.61 -15.60
N GLY A 121 -26.36 -11.83 -14.33
CA GLY A 121 -26.24 -10.85 -13.26
C GLY A 121 -24.79 -10.42 -13.02
N LEU A 122 -23.85 -11.38 -12.98
CA LEU A 122 -22.43 -11.08 -12.84
C LEU A 122 -21.88 -10.39 -14.08
N LEU A 123 -22.31 -10.80 -15.29
CA LEU A 123 -21.90 -10.16 -16.53
C LEU A 123 -22.37 -8.70 -16.67
N THR A 124 -23.39 -8.27 -15.91
CA THR A 124 -23.78 -6.85 -15.85
C THR A 124 -22.76 -5.96 -15.14
N ILE A 125 -21.97 -6.54 -14.23
CA ILE A 125 -21.02 -5.80 -13.37
C ILE A 125 -19.56 -6.22 -13.59
N ILE A 126 -19.32 -7.33 -14.29
CA ILE A 126 -18.00 -7.92 -14.55
C ILE A 126 -17.89 -8.22 -16.04
N LYS A 127 -16.82 -7.71 -16.66
CA LYS A 127 -16.53 -7.94 -18.07
C LYS A 127 -15.32 -8.88 -18.20
N PRO A 128 -15.51 -10.15 -18.61
CA PRO A 128 -14.41 -11.04 -18.93
C PRO A 128 -13.55 -10.48 -20.06
N PHE A 129 -12.24 -10.66 -19.98
CA PHE A 129 -11.32 -10.35 -21.06
C PHE A 129 -10.14 -11.34 -21.03
N ASP A 130 -9.72 -11.77 -22.23
CA ASP A 130 -8.59 -12.66 -22.38
C ASP A 130 -7.31 -11.87 -22.58
N TYR A 131 -6.25 -12.27 -21.89
CA TYR A 131 -4.90 -11.73 -22.07
C TYR A 131 -3.84 -12.77 -21.72
N ASN A 132 -2.64 -12.62 -22.29
CA ASN A 132 -1.48 -13.40 -21.92
C ASN A 132 -0.61 -12.59 -20.95
N ASP A 133 -0.15 -13.23 -19.87
CA ASP A 133 0.73 -12.63 -18.88
C ASP A 133 2.03 -13.43 -18.73
N VAL A 134 3.08 -12.78 -18.22
CA VAL A 134 4.35 -13.43 -17.87
C VAL A 134 4.41 -13.58 -16.35
N TYR A 135 4.01 -14.75 -15.86
CA TYR A 135 4.20 -15.08 -14.45
C TYR A 135 5.67 -15.39 -14.16
N SER A 136 6.15 -15.08 -12.94
CA SER A 136 7.46 -15.50 -12.48
C SER A 136 7.39 -16.07 -11.07
N ARG A 137 8.12 -17.17 -10.84
CA ARG A 137 8.27 -17.81 -9.53
C ARG A 137 9.69 -18.30 -9.35
N LYS A 138 10.17 -18.37 -8.12
CA LYS A 138 11.45 -19.04 -7.82
C LYS A 138 11.30 -20.53 -8.05
N GLU A 139 12.29 -21.16 -8.67
CA GLU A 139 12.33 -22.62 -8.79
C GLU A 139 12.51 -23.26 -7.41
N THR A 140 11.69 -24.26 -7.09
CA THR A 140 11.91 -25.13 -5.94
C THR A 140 12.98 -26.16 -6.30
N ARG A 141 14.09 -26.20 -5.54
CA ARG A 141 15.10 -27.27 -5.68
C ARG A 141 14.40 -28.63 -5.48
N LYS A 142 14.38 -29.47 -6.52
CA LYS A 142 14.12 -30.90 -6.33
C LYS A 142 15.24 -31.44 -5.45
N LYS A 143 14.90 -31.99 -4.28
CA LYS A 143 15.83 -32.86 -3.53
C LYS A 143 16.17 -34.02 -4.46
N LYS A 144 17.45 -34.13 -4.83
CA LYS A 144 18.01 -35.36 -5.41
C LYS A 144 18.07 -36.43 -4.33
#